data_AF-A0A2G9RS47-F1
#
_entry.id   AF-A0A2G9RS47-F1
#
_cell.length_a   1.000
_cell.length_b   1.000
_cell.length_c   1.000
_cell.angle_alpha   90.00
_cell.angle_beta   90.00
_cell.angle_gamma   90.00
#
_symmetry.space_group_name_H-M   'P 1'
#
loop_
_entity.id
_entity.type
_entity.pdbx_description
1 polymer ?
#
loop_
_entity_poly.entity_id
_entity_poly.type
_entity_poly.pdbx_seq_one_letter_code
_entity_poly.pdbx_strand_id
1 'polypeptide(L)'
;VCTLCSLHREYVRLFDVTERTALHKHNTGRNCHKCGGELRDSIVHFGERGKLAQPLNWAGAVKAAEKADVILCLGSSLKWTPKDALATLKIHGKCDDVMRLLMDELKLDVPEYDRSLDPIFSLAIPLCPGEENSHSRKPIKAAEIQKLPEQTKQSCEQPVSGGWFGKGCTKGRKTKR
;
A
#
# COMPACT_ATOMS: atom_id res chain seq x y z
N VAL A 1 5.79 8.84 4.70
CA VAL A 1 5.34 9.97 3.84
C VAL A 1 5.63 11.29 4.53
N CYS A 2 6.21 12.25 3.80
CA CYS A 2 6.35 13.64 4.24
C CYS A 2 5.22 14.49 3.63
N THR A 3 4.47 15.19 4.49
CA THR A 3 3.35 16.06 4.07
C THR A 3 3.68 17.55 4.15
N LEU A 4 4.94 17.90 4.46
CA LEU A 4 5.41 19.30 4.56
C LEU A 4 6.18 19.76 3.32
N CYS A 5 6.67 18.83 2.50
CA CYS A 5 7.30 19.17 1.23
C CYS A 5 6.23 19.62 0.22
N SER A 6 6.57 20.58 -0.64
CA SER A 6 5.72 21.06 -1.74
C SER A 6 5.33 19.97 -2.75
N LEU A 7 6.14 18.91 -2.84
CA LEU A 7 5.78 17.64 -3.45
C LEU A 7 5.82 16.61 -2.34
N HIS A 8 4.70 15.95 -2.08
CA HIS A 8 4.68 14.89 -1.07
C HIS A 8 5.75 13.85 -1.39
N ARG A 9 6.55 13.48 -0.38
CA ARG A 9 7.63 12.51 -0.54
C ARG A 9 7.30 11.21 0.14
N GLU A 10 7.31 10.15 -0.64
CA GLU A 10 7.14 8.79 -0.15
C GLU A 10 8.50 8.19 0.21
N TYR A 11 8.50 7.37 1.26
CA TYR A 11 9.68 6.67 1.74
C TYR A 11 9.31 5.20 1.80
N VAL A 12 9.62 4.47 0.74
CA VAL A 12 9.55 3.02 0.74
C VAL A 12 10.69 2.53 1.63
N ARG A 13 10.36 1.69 2.62
CA ARG A 13 11.33 1.13 3.57
C ARG A 13 11.26 -0.38 3.49
N LEU A 14 12.42 -1.02 3.62
CA LEU A 14 12.56 -2.48 3.62
C LEU A 14 12.23 -3.10 4.99
N PHE A 15 11.64 -2.35 5.90
CA PHE A 15 11.31 -2.82 7.25
C PHE A 15 9.99 -2.21 7.68
N ASP A 16 9.42 -2.78 8.75
CA ASP A 16 8.15 -2.33 9.28
C ASP A 16 8.26 -0.91 9.83
N VAL A 17 7.50 0.02 9.23
CA VAL A 17 7.51 1.42 9.63
C VAL A 17 6.50 1.74 10.72
N THR A 18 5.68 0.77 11.13
CA THR A 18 4.49 0.97 11.98
C THR A 18 4.75 0.67 13.46
N GLU A 19 5.96 0.26 13.84
CA GLU A 19 6.28 -0.14 15.22
C GLU A 19 6.03 0.95 16.28
N ARG A 20 6.05 2.23 15.87
CA ARG A 20 5.82 3.39 16.75
C ARG A 20 4.48 4.10 16.47
N THR A 21 3.66 3.53 15.60
CA THR A 21 2.43 4.17 15.11
C THR A 21 1.19 3.40 15.60
N ALA A 22 0.05 4.08 15.63
CA ALA A 22 -1.22 3.58 16.15
C ALA A 22 -2.39 4.40 15.59
N LEU A 23 -3.62 4.01 15.95
CA LEU A 23 -4.83 4.78 15.64
C LEU A 23 -4.64 6.27 16.01
N HIS A 24 -4.83 7.15 15.03
CA HIS A 24 -4.64 8.60 15.12
C HIS A 24 -3.21 9.09 15.43
N LYS A 25 -2.23 8.18 15.59
CA LYS A 25 -0.82 8.48 15.84
C LYS A 25 0.06 7.86 14.74
N HIS A 26 0.35 8.66 13.72
CA HIS A 26 1.10 8.17 12.55
C HIS A 26 2.57 8.57 12.52
N ASN A 27 3.06 9.32 13.50
CA ASN A 27 4.44 9.81 13.49
C ASN A 27 5.40 8.64 13.67
N THR A 28 6.26 8.47 12.68
CA THR A 28 7.17 7.31 12.61
C THR A 28 8.43 7.47 13.45
N GLY A 29 8.65 8.66 14.04
CA GLY A 29 9.87 9.02 14.75
C GLY A 29 11.10 9.20 13.86
N ARG A 30 10.89 9.42 12.56
CA ARG A 30 11.92 9.66 11.53
C ARG A 30 11.65 10.96 10.82
N ASN A 31 12.65 11.52 10.15
CA ASN A 31 12.56 12.85 9.55
C ASN A 31 12.76 12.81 8.03
N CYS A 32 12.12 13.73 7.33
CA CYS A 32 12.26 13.87 5.90
C CYS A 32 13.69 14.34 5.58
N HIS A 33 14.36 13.62 4.68
CA HIS A 33 15.74 13.92 4.26
C HIS A 33 15.88 15.27 3.52
N LYS A 34 14.77 15.87 3.08
CA LYS A 34 14.76 17.16 2.37
C LYS A 34 14.40 18.35 3.28
N CYS A 35 13.31 18.25 4.04
CA CYS A 35 12.79 19.38 4.80
C CYS A 35 12.90 19.21 6.32
N GLY A 36 13.43 18.09 6.82
CA GLY A 36 13.55 17.79 8.25
C GLY A 36 12.23 17.49 8.97
N GLY A 37 11.08 17.63 8.29
CA GLY A 37 9.76 17.39 8.87
C GLY A 37 9.52 15.93 9.27
N GLU A 38 8.69 15.69 10.29
CA GLU A 38 8.37 14.33 10.73
C GLU A 38 7.70 13.51 9.63
N LEU A 39 8.18 12.28 9.44
CA LEU A 39 7.59 11.31 8.54
C LEU A 39 6.43 10.59 9.21
N ARG A 40 5.37 10.35 8.44
CA ARG A 40 4.17 9.64 8.87
C ARG A 40 4.00 8.34 8.10
N ASP A 41 3.45 7.30 8.72
CA ASP A 41 3.05 6.09 7.99
C ASP A 41 1.80 6.37 7.11
N SER A 42 1.48 5.43 6.24
CA SER A 42 0.32 5.50 5.34
C SER A 42 -0.81 4.53 5.68
N ILE A 43 -0.75 3.89 6.85
CA ILE A 43 -1.76 2.94 7.29
C ILE A 43 -3.03 3.70 7.67
N VAL A 44 -4.17 3.16 7.30
CA VAL A 44 -5.47 3.63 7.76
C VAL A 44 -6.01 2.59 8.74
N HIS A 45 -5.89 2.89 10.02
CA HIS A 45 -6.42 2.07 11.10
C HIS A 45 -7.96 2.05 11.10
N PHE A 46 -8.53 1.11 11.84
CA PHE A 46 -9.97 1.08 12.06
C PHE A 46 -10.42 2.27 12.92
N GLY A 47 -11.47 2.96 12.49
CA GLY A 47 -12.00 4.15 13.17
C GLY A 47 -11.43 5.47 12.65
N GLU A 48 -10.55 5.45 11.64
CA GLU A 48 -10.01 6.67 11.04
C GLU A 48 -10.21 6.75 9.53
N ARG A 49 -9.99 7.97 9.01
CA ARG A 49 -10.05 8.27 7.58
C ARG A 49 -8.65 8.43 7.03
N GLY A 50 -8.35 7.77 5.93
CA GLY A 50 -7.12 8.02 5.18
C GLY A 50 -7.11 9.45 4.62
N LYS A 51 -6.13 10.27 5.01
CA LYS A 51 -6.00 11.68 4.62
C LYS A 51 -4.88 11.95 3.61
N LEU A 52 -4.04 10.96 3.35
CA LEU A 52 -2.90 11.12 2.44
C LEU A 52 -3.37 11.08 0.98
N ALA A 53 -2.88 12.01 0.16
CA ALA A 53 -3.13 11.99 -1.29
C ALA A 53 -2.41 10.80 -1.94
N GLN A 54 -1.13 10.62 -1.63
CA GLN A 54 -0.34 9.45 -2.01
C GLN A 54 0.17 8.75 -0.74
N PRO A 55 0.21 7.40 -0.69
CA PRO A 55 -0.05 6.46 -1.79
C PRO A 55 -1.53 6.07 -1.98
N LEU A 56 -2.47 6.65 -1.21
CA LEU A 56 -3.87 6.18 -1.22
C LEU A 56 -4.60 6.43 -2.55
N ASN A 57 -4.28 7.54 -3.23
CA ASN A 57 -4.75 7.90 -4.58
C ASN A 57 -6.25 7.63 -4.86
N TRP A 58 -7.14 8.01 -3.93
CA TRP A 58 -8.58 7.75 -4.05
C TRP A 58 -9.20 8.32 -5.32
N ALA A 59 -8.79 9.53 -5.73
CA ALA A 59 -9.29 10.15 -6.94
C ALA A 59 -8.89 9.37 -8.21
N GLY A 60 -7.65 8.88 -8.26
CA GLY A 60 -7.19 8.02 -9.35
C GLY A 60 -7.99 6.72 -9.42
N ALA A 61 -8.26 6.10 -8.26
CA ALA A 61 -9.05 4.89 -8.17
C ALA A 61 -10.50 5.10 -8.64
N VAL A 62 -11.16 6.18 -8.22
CA VAL A 62 -12.53 6.52 -8.66
C VAL A 62 -12.58 6.74 -10.17
N LYS A 63 -11.66 7.55 -10.70
CA LYS A 63 -11.60 7.84 -12.15
C LYS A 63 -11.34 6.58 -12.99
N ALA A 64 -10.52 5.66 -12.48
CA ALA A 64 -10.27 4.38 -13.15
C ALA A 64 -11.51 3.48 -13.12
N ALA A 65 -12.19 3.41 -11.97
CA ALA A 65 -13.41 2.62 -11.81
C ALA A 65 -14.57 3.13 -12.70
N GLU A 66 -14.72 4.45 -12.83
CA GLU A 66 -15.73 5.07 -13.72
C GLU A 66 -15.52 4.73 -15.20
N LYS A 67 -14.28 4.46 -15.61
CA LYS A 67 -13.92 4.13 -17.00
C LYS A 67 -13.83 2.64 -17.27
N ALA A 68 -13.96 1.80 -16.25
CA ALA A 68 -13.73 0.38 -16.38
C ALA A 68 -14.95 -0.30 -17.02
N ASP A 69 -14.71 -1.05 -18.10
CA ASP A 69 -15.73 -1.93 -18.70
C ASP A 69 -15.94 -3.19 -17.86
N VAL A 70 -14.90 -3.61 -17.13
CA VAL A 70 -14.89 -4.78 -16.26
C VAL A 70 -14.16 -4.46 -14.96
N ILE A 71 -14.74 -4.86 -13.83
CA ILE A 71 -14.10 -4.81 -12.50
C ILE A 71 -13.94 -6.23 -11.98
N LEU A 72 -12.71 -6.65 -11.72
CA LEU A 72 -12.39 -7.95 -11.15
C LEU A 72 -12.02 -7.82 -9.67
N CYS A 73 -12.79 -8.47 -8.80
CA CYS A 73 -12.54 -8.50 -7.35
C CYS A 73 -11.93 -9.85 -6.94
N LEU A 74 -10.67 -9.85 -6.50
CA LEU A 74 -9.95 -11.07 -6.06
C LEU A 74 -9.61 -10.99 -4.57
N GLY A 75 -9.78 -12.09 -3.83
CA GLY A 75 -9.34 -12.20 -2.43
C GLY A 75 -10.05 -11.27 -1.42
N SER A 76 -11.09 -10.55 -1.83
CA SER A 76 -11.85 -9.65 -0.96
C SER A 76 -13.23 -10.24 -0.67
N SER A 77 -13.61 -10.27 0.60
CA SER A 77 -14.97 -10.66 0.98
C SER A 77 -16.02 -9.59 0.68
N LEU A 78 -15.59 -8.41 0.19
CA LEU A 78 -16.42 -7.23 -0.12
C LEU A 78 -17.36 -6.78 1.01
N LYS A 79 -17.25 -7.33 2.23
CA LYS A 79 -18.16 -7.12 3.37
C LYS A 79 -18.39 -5.66 3.74
N TRP A 80 -17.42 -4.79 3.46
CA TRP A 80 -17.52 -3.36 3.72
C TRP A 80 -18.32 -2.60 2.65
N THR A 81 -18.82 -3.29 1.64
CA THR A 81 -19.56 -2.74 0.51
C THR A 81 -20.75 -3.64 0.19
N PRO A 82 -21.92 -3.11 -0.20
CA PRO A 82 -23.03 -3.94 -0.67
C PRO A 82 -22.81 -4.48 -2.09
N LYS A 83 -21.56 -4.48 -2.58
CA LYS A 83 -21.23 -4.76 -3.98
C LYS A 83 -21.12 -6.25 -4.31
N ASP A 84 -20.97 -7.12 -3.31
CA ASP A 84 -20.96 -8.58 -3.53
C ASP A 84 -22.26 -9.06 -4.19
N ALA A 85 -23.42 -8.53 -3.76
CA ALA A 85 -24.72 -8.89 -4.32
C ALA A 85 -24.93 -8.37 -5.76
N LEU A 86 -24.09 -7.45 -6.23
CA LEU A 86 -24.18 -6.86 -7.57
C LEU A 86 -23.25 -7.54 -8.59
N ALA A 87 -22.48 -8.56 -8.18
CA ALA A 87 -21.56 -9.23 -9.07
C ALA A 87 -22.31 -10.03 -10.14
N THR A 88 -21.99 -9.79 -11.42
CA THR A 88 -22.56 -10.53 -12.57
C THR A 88 -22.11 -11.98 -12.60
N LEU A 89 -20.87 -12.26 -12.19
CA LEU A 89 -20.29 -13.60 -12.12
C LEU A 89 -19.59 -13.78 -10.77
N LYS A 90 -19.89 -14.88 -10.10
CA LYS A 90 -19.29 -15.25 -8.82
C LYS A 90 -18.66 -16.63 -8.90
N ILE A 91 -17.35 -16.69 -8.72
CA ILE A 91 -16.56 -17.93 -8.74
C ILE A 91 -16.11 -18.24 -7.33
N HIS A 92 -16.52 -19.41 -6.83
CA HIS A 92 -16.10 -19.92 -5.53
C HIS A 92 -14.92 -20.89 -5.72
N GLY A 93 -13.70 -20.38 -5.53
CA GLY A 93 -12.48 -21.17 -5.68
C GLY A 93 -11.27 -20.48 -5.06
N LYS A 94 -10.13 -21.17 -5.05
CA LYS A 94 -8.85 -20.55 -4.69
C LYS A 94 -8.45 -19.59 -5.80
N CYS A 95 -8.02 -18.37 -5.44
CA CYS A 95 -7.66 -17.34 -6.42
C CYS A 95 -6.58 -17.83 -7.38
N ASP A 96 -5.55 -18.51 -6.88
CA ASP A 96 -4.44 -19.01 -7.71
C ASP A 96 -4.90 -20.06 -8.73
N ASP A 97 -5.83 -20.95 -8.36
CA ASP A 97 -6.35 -21.97 -9.27
C ASP A 97 -7.20 -21.33 -10.39
N VAL A 98 -8.07 -20.38 -10.02
CA VAL A 98 -8.91 -19.64 -10.97
C VAL A 98 -8.04 -18.80 -11.92
N MET A 99 -7.05 -18.09 -11.38
CA MET A 99 -6.16 -17.25 -12.19
C MET A 99 -5.29 -18.08 -13.12
N ARG A 100 -4.82 -19.26 -12.70
CA ARG A 100 -4.10 -20.19 -13.58
C ARG A 100 -4.96 -20.63 -14.77
N LEU A 101 -6.18 -21.12 -14.51
CA LEU A 101 -7.10 -21.51 -15.58
C LEU A 101 -7.44 -20.34 -16.52
N LEU A 102 -7.61 -19.14 -15.98
CA LEU A 102 -7.83 -17.93 -16.79
C LEU A 102 -6.63 -17.61 -17.67
N MET A 103 -5.42 -17.67 -17.14
CA MET A 103 -4.20 -17.39 -17.90
C MET A 103 -3.96 -18.44 -18.99
N ASP A 104 -4.24 -19.72 -18.72
CA ASP A 104 -4.19 -20.80 -19.71
C ASP A 104 -5.19 -20.55 -20.86
N GLU A 105 -6.42 -20.17 -20.54
CA GLU A 105 -7.46 -19.83 -21.53
C GLU A 105 -7.08 -18.60 -22.37
N LEU A 106 -6.51 -17.56 -21.72
CA LEU A 106 -6.02 -16.36 -22.39
C LEU A 106 -4.70 -16.57 -23.15
N LYS A 107 -4.05 -17.73 -22.97
CA LYS A 107 -2.72 -18.05 -23.51
C LYS A 107 -1.67 -17.02 -23.10
N LEU A 108 -1.71 -16.61 -21.84
CA LEU A 108 -0.77 -15.67 -21.24
C LEU A 108 0.10 -16.41 -20.21
N ASP A 109 1.41 -16.37 -20.41
CA ASP A 109 2.34 -16.95 -19.44
C ASP A 109 2.47 -16.06 -18.20
N VAL A 110 2.33 -16.67 -17.02
CA VAL A 110 2.64 -16.00 -15.76
C VAL A 110 4.15 -16.03 -15.54
N PRO A 111 4.85 -14.87 -15.51
CA PRO A 111 6.30 -14.85 -15.34
C PRO A 111 6.69 -15.37 -13.96
N GLU A 112 7.82 -16.06 -13.88
CA GLU A 112 8.41 -16.44 -12.60
C GLU A 112 8.88 -15.19 -11.84
N TYR A 113 8.58 -15.13 -10.54
CA TYR A 113 9.01 -14.02 -9.71
C TYR A 113 10.51 -14.11 -9.40
N ASP A 114 11.29 -13.21 -9.99
CA ASP A 114 12.69 -13.00 -9.61
C ASP A 114 12.79 -11.88 -8.57
N ARG A 115 13.11 -12.27 -7.33
CA ARG A 115 13.33 -11.37 -6.20
C ARG A 115 14.42 -10.34 -6.49
N SER A 116 15.47 -10.68 -7.23
CA SER A 116 16.58 -9.77 -7.53
C SER A 116 16.15 -8.58 -8.38
N LEU A 117 15.10 -8.76 -9.18
CA LEU A 117 14.52 -7.75 -10.06
C LEU A 117 13.38 -6.97 -9.39
N ASP A 118 13.07 -7.24 -8.12
CA ASP A 118 11.97 -6.58 -7.42
C ASP A 118 12.25 -5.07 -7.29
N PRO A 119 11.39 -4.19 -7.86
CA PRO A 119 11.55 -2.76 -7.79
C PRO A 119 11.61 -2.21 -6.37
N ILE A 120 11.12 -2.95 -5.36
CA ILE A 120 11.19 -2.50 -3.97
C ILE A 120 12.61 -2.17 -3.52
N PHE A 121 13.63 -2.87 -4.05
CA PHE A 121 15.02 -2.65 -3.67
C PHE A 121 15.60 -1.36 -4.26
N SER A 122 15.16 -0.97 -5.46
CA SER A 122 15.56 0.30 -6.07
C SER A 122 14.76 1.49 -5.56
N LEU A 123 13.48 1.27 -5.21
CA LEU A 123 12.59 2.29 -4.65
C LEU A 123 12.87 2.58 -3.16
N ALA A 124 13.46 1.63 -2.43
CA ALA A 124 13.68 1.76 -1.01
C ALA A 124 14.70 2.85 -0.67
N ILE A 125 14.32 3.75 0.23
CA ILE A 125 15.20 4.80 0.73
C ILE A 125 15.94 4.26 1.97
N PRO A 126 17.29 4.30 2.01
CA PRO A 126 18.08 3.83 3.15
C PRO A 126 17.88 4.74 4.38
N LEU A 127 18.12 4.20 5.57
CA LEU A 127 18.11 4.99 6.81
C LEU A 127 19.23 6.02 6.81
N CYS A 128 18.97 7.21 7.36
CA CYS A 128 20.03 8.16 7.67
C CYS A 128 20.80 7.72 8.93
N PRO A 129 22.06 8.12 9.09
CA PRO A 129 22.79 7.94 10.34
C PRO A 129 21.99 8.52 11.52
N GLY A 130 21.77 7.72 12.57
CA GLY A 130 20.96 8.08 13.74
C GLY A 130 19.52 7.55 13.71
N GLU A 131 19.04 7.03 12.58
CA GLU A 131 17.72 6.40 12.47
C GLU A 131 17.74 4.88 12.74
N GLU A 132 18.90 4.28 13.07
CA GLU A 132 19.08 2.83 13.17
C GLU A 132 18.15 2.21 14.22
N ASN A 133 17.97 2.92 15.34
CA ASN A 133 17.13 2.49 16.46
C ASN A 133 15.62 2.72 16.21
N SER A 134 15.21 3.19 15.03
CA SER A 134 13.80 3.47 14.70
C SER A 134 12.95 2.21 14.42
N HIS A 135 13.59 1.04 14.34
CA HIS A 135 12.95 -0.24 14.05
C HIS A 135 13.60 -1.37 14.84
N SER A 136 12.83 -2.43 15.11
CA SER A 136 13.26 -3.62 15.85
C SER A 136 13.20 -4.89 14.99
N ARG A 137 12.36 -4.91 13.96
CA ARG A 137 12.27 -6.03 13.01
C ARG A 137 13.40 -6.00 12.00
N LYS A 138 13.89 -7.18 11.61
CA LYS A 138 14.95 -7.29 10.59
C LYS A 138 14.46 -6.75 9.23
N PRO A 139 15.21 -5.85 8.57
CA PRO A 139 14.89 -5.44 7.21
C PRO A 139 14.94 -6.59 6.21
N ILE A 140 14.13 -6.46 5.17
CA ILE A 140 14.15 -7.27 3.96
C ILE A 140 15.53 -7.08 3.31
N LYS A 141 16.31 -8.16 3.21
CA LYS A 141 17.61 -8.13 2.55
C LYS A 141 17.43 -8.03 1.04
N ALA A 142 18.08 -7.04 0.43
CA ALA A 142 18.34 -7.04 -1.00
C ALA A 142 19.35 -8.17 -1.32
N ALA A 143 19.18 -8.84 -2.46
CA ALA A 143 20.29 -9.56 -3.05
C ALA A 143 21.38 -8.53 -3.41
N GLU A 144 22.65 -8.84 -3.20
CA GLU A 144 23.76 -7.91 -3.49
C GLU A 144 23.81 -7.64 -4.99
N ILE A 145 23.41 -6.43 -5.43
CA ILE A 145 23.43 -6.03 -6.86
C ILE A 145 24.24 -4.74 -7.01
N GLN A 146 25.20 -4.80 -7.93
CA GLN A 146 26.13 -3.74 -8.31
C GLN A 146 25.39 -2.56 -8.95
N LYS A 147 25.74 -1.33 -8.56
CA LYS A 147 25.04 -0.08 -8.90
C LYS A 147 25.23 0.34 -10.36
N LEU A 148 24.13 0.70 -11.06
CA LEU A 148 24.11 1.62 -12.21
C LEU A 148 22.97 2.67 -12.04
N PRO A 149 23.03 3.85 -12.68
CA PRO A 149 22.40 5.09 -12.19
C PRO A 149 20.98 5.38 -12.69
N GLU A 150 20.29 6.21 -11.89
CA GLU A 150 18.89 6.64 -11.96
C GLU A 150 18.49 7.52 -13.16
N GLN A 151 17.24 7.37 -13.62
CA GLN A 151 16.52 8.38 -14.39
C GLN A 151 15.21 8.77 -13.72
N THR A 152 15.06 10.08 -13.49
CA THR A 152 13.99 10.76 -12.77
C THR A 152 12.67 10.77 -13.56
N LYS A 153 11.55 10.43 -12.92
CA LYS A 153 10.19 10.69 -13.44
C LYS A 153 9.45 11.68 -12.54
N GLN A 154 8.74 12.58 -13.19
CA GLN A 154 8.12 13.80 -12.65
C GLN A 154 6.60 13.66 -12.69
N SER A 155 5.88 14.15 -11.67
CA SER A 155 4.42 14.30 -11.74
C SER A 155 3.86 15.44 -10.87
N CYS A 156 2.73 15.98 -11.35
CA CYS A 156 2.00 17.19 -10.93
C CYS A 156 0.87 16.88 -9.92
N GLU A 157 0.61 17.79 -8.97
CA GLU A 157 -0.39 17.65 -7.89
C GLU A 157 -1.63 18.55 -8.11
N GLN A 158 -2.80 18.05 -7.69
CA GLN A 158 -4.07 18.79 -7.55
C GLN A 158 -4.77 18.35 -6.24
N PRO A 159 -5.59 19.21 -5.60
CA PRO A 159 -6.26 18.88 -4.35
C PRO A 159 -7.43 17.91 -4.59
N VAL A 160 -7.55 16.87 -3.78
CA VAL A 160 -8.56 15.80 -3.93
C VAL A 160 -9.38 15.58 -2.66
N SER A 161 -10.69 15.44 -2.84
CA SER A 161 -11.68 15.11 -1.82
C SER A 161 -12.07 13.62 -1.91
N GLY A 162 -11.46 12.78 -1.07
CA GLY A 162 -11.83 11.37 -0.93
C GLY A 162 -10.98 10.67 0.12
N GLY A 163 -11.60 9.91 1.02
CA GLY A 163 -10.88 9.18 2.08
C GLY A 163 -11.68 7.95 2.54
N TRP A 164 -11.00 6.81 2.64
CA TRP A 164 -11.57 5.56 3.16
C TRP A 164 -11.78 5.62 4.67
N PHE A 165 -12.98 5.28 5.13
CA PHE A 165 -13.35 5.16 6.54
C PHE A 165 -13.77 3.72 6.84
N GLY A 166 -12.98 3.00 7.63
CA GLY A 166 -13.37 1.68 8.13
C GLY A 166 -13.96 1.81 9.54
N LYS A 167 -15.23 1.45 9.76
CA LYS A 167 -15.70 1.16 11.14
C LYS A 167 -15.31 -0.29 11.41
N GLY A 168 -14.38 -0.53 12.33
CA GLY A 168 -13.93 -1.89 12.62
C GLY A 168 -15.09 -2.82 12.97
N CYS A 169 -15.04 -4.08 12.55
CA CYS A 169 -15.85 -5.11 13.17
C CYS A 169 -15.33 -5.30 14.60
N THR A 170 -16.06 -4.83 15.60
CA THR A 170 -15.83 -5.25 16.99
C THR A 170 -16.06 -6.76 17.03
N LYS A 171 -14.97 -7.55 17.14
CA LYS A 171 -15.10 -8.95 17.51
C LYS A 171 -15.69 -8.96 18.92
N GLY A 172 -16.99 -9.23 19.02
CA GLY A 172 -17.69 -9.32 20.28
C GLY A 172 -16.93 -10.24 21.23
N ARG A 173 -16.45 -9.68 22.34
CA ARG A 173 -15.87 -10.46 23.43
C ARG A 173 -17.02 -11.28 24.01
N LYS A 174 -17.10 -12.57 23.67
CA LYS A 174 -18.01 -13.49 24.37
C LYS A 174 -17.58 -13.49 25.84
N THR A 175 -18.33 -12.81 26.69
CA THR A 175 -18.26 -12.99 28.14
C THR A 175 -18.65 -14.44 28.40
N LYS A 176 -17.71 -15.22 28.94
CA LYS A 176 -18.03 -16.54 29.50
C LYS A 176 -19.00 -16.29 30.66
N ARG A 177 -20.22 -16.80 30.53
CA ARG A 177 -21.14 -17.03 31.64
C ARG A 177 -20.74 -18.32 32.35
#